data_AF-A0A2A2VB06-F1
#
_entry.id   AF-A0A2A2VB06-F1
#
_cell.length_a   1.000
_cell.length_b   1.000
_cell.length_c   1.000
_cell.angle_alpha   90.00
_cell.angle_beta   90.00
_cell.angle_gamma   90.00
#
_symmetry.space_group_name_H-M   'P 1'
#
loop_
_entity.id
_entity.type
_entity.pdbx_description
1 polymer ?
#
loop_
_entity_poly.entity_id
_entity_poly.type
_entity_poly.pdbx_seq_one_letter_code
_entity_poly.pdbx_strand_id
1 'polypeptide(L)' 'MDELNGRMMACQILVTGLIARVANEQRDPLRFLSDFRDEIKAVVNGVNIAGLENSDRVRQVAQRTIDELFSLMKPPSAE' A
#
# COMPACT_ATOMS: atom_id res chain seq x y z
N MET A 1 -8.71 4.54 21.49
CA MET A 1 -8.94 4.12 20.09
C MET A 1 -8.39 5.16 19.11
N ASP A 2 -8.40 6.45 19.43
CA ASP A 2 -7.93 7.52 18.51
C ASP A 2 -6.43 7.55 18.25
N GLU A 3 -5.58 7.23 19.24
CA GLU A 3 -4.13 7.32 19.06
C GLU A 3 -3.58 6.25 18.10
N LEU A 4 -4.11 5.02 18.18
CA LEU A 4 -3.73 3.94 17.27
C LEU A 4 -4.19 4.24 15.84
N ASN A 5 -5.41 4.75 15.67
CA ASN A 5 -5.91 5.18 14.38
C ASN A 5 -5.11 6.37 13.82
N GLY A 6 -4.72 7.32 14.67
CA GLY A 6 -3.87 8.46 14.30
C GLY A 6 -2.47 8.03 13.84
N ARG A 7 -1.83 7.09 14.54
CA ARG A 7 -0.53 6.52 14.14
C ARG A 7 -0.62 5.74 12.83
N MET A 8 -1.72 5.00 12.64
CA MET A 8 -1.96 4.26 11.40
C MET A 8 -2.15 5.21 10.20
N MET A 9 -2.95 6.27 10.35
CA MET A 9 -3.11 7.29 9.31
C MET A 9 -1.79 8.01 9.01
N ALA A 10 -1.01 8.40 10.03
CA ALA A 10 0.29 9.02 9.83
C ALA A 10 1.25 8.12 9.02
N CYS A 11 1.24 6.81 9.31
CA CYS A 11 2.02 5.83 8.57
C CYS A 11 1.54 5.70 7.11
N GLN A 12 0.23 5.60 6.88
CA GLN A 12 -0.35 5.55 5.54
C GLN A 12 0.01 6.79 4.71
N ILE A 13 -0.07 7.99 5.30
CA ILE A 13 0.30 9.25 4.65
C ILE A 13 1.79 9.26 4.29
N LEU A 14 2.66 8.87 5.23
CA LEU A 14 4.10 8.84 5.02
C LEU A 14 4.51 7.86 3.93
N VAL A 15 3.95 6.64 3.96
CA VAL A 15 4.19 5.62 2.93
C VAL A 15 3.69 6.08 1.57
N THR A 16 2.49 6.67 1.50
CA THR A 16 1.93 7.21 0.25
C THR A 16 2.83 8.30 -0.34
N GLY A 17 3.30 9.24 0.49
CA GLY A 17 4.21 10.30 0.05
C GLY A 17 5.56 9.77 -0.44
N LEU A 18 6.11 8.74 0.21
CA LEU A 18 7.34 8.09 -0.23
C LEU A 18 7.17 7.40 -1.59
N ILE A 19 6.08 6.65 -1.77
CA ILE A 19 5.78 5.98 -3.05
C ILE A 19 5.65 7.01 -4.17
N ALA A 20 4.91 8.09 -3.94
CA ALA A 20 4.73 9.15 -4.92
C ALA A 20 6.07 9.82 -5.30
N ARG A 21 6.95 10.08 -4.31
CA ARG A 21 8.28 10.63 -4.58
C ARG A 21 9.11 9.69 -5.46
N VAL A 22 9.20 8.41 -5.09
CA VAL A 22 9.99 7.42 -5.82
C VAL A 22 9.44 7.24 -7.24
N ALA A 23 8.12 7.19 -7.40
CA ALA A 23 7.46 7.09 -8.71
C ALA A 23 7.82 8.27 -9.61
N ASN A 24 7.81 9.50 -9.08
CA ASN A 24 8.20 10.70 -9.85
C ASN A 24 9.67 10.72 -10.29
N GLU A 25 10.54 9.97 -9.63
CA GLU A 25 11.95 9.81 -10.02
C GLU A 25 12.14 8.71 -11.08
N GLN A 26 11.10 7.93 -11.41
CA GLN A 26 11.16 6.89 -12.46
C GLN A 26 10.89 7.45 -13.86
N ARG A 27 11.49 6.82 -14.87
CA ARG A 27 11.19 7.10 -16.30
C ARG A 27 9.74 6.81 -16.69
N ASP A 28 9.12 5.82 -16.04
CA ASP A 28 7.72 5.44 -16.24
C ASP A 28 7.03 5.24 -14.87
N PRO A 29 6.49 6.33 -14.30
CA PRO A 29 5.87 6.31 -12.97
C PRO A 29 4.65 5.40 -12.87
N LEU A 30 3.82 5.34 -13.92
CA LEU A 30 2.58 4.56 -13.91
C LEU A 30 2.85 3.06 -13.94
N ARG A 31 3.83 2.65 -14.75
CA ARG A 31 4.30 1.27 -14.75
C ARG A 31 4.92 0.89 -13.42
N PHE A 32 5.78 1.73 -12.86
CA PHE A 32 6.35 1.51 -11.54
C PHE A 32 5.28 1.29 -10.47
N LEU A 33 4.26 2.15 -10.41
CA LEU A 33 3.17 2.01 -9.44
C LEU A 33 2.38 0.70 -9.63
N SER A 34 2.16 0.28 -10.88
CA SER A 34 1.45 -0.96 -11.17
C SER A 34 2.26 -2.18 -10.74
N ASP A 35 3.54 -2.24 -11.13
CA ASP A 35 4.46 -3.32 -10.78
C ASP A 35 4.64 -3.40 -9.24
N PHE A 36 4.83 -2.25 -8.60
CA PHE A 36 5.00 -2.16 -7.15
C PHE A 36 3.75 -2.60 -6.37
N ARG A 37 2.55 -2.30 -6.87
CA ARG A 37 1.30 -2.81 -6.28
C ARG A 37 1.28 -4.34 -6.30
N ASP A 38 1.60 -4.94 -7.43
CA ASP A 38 1.58 -6.40 -7.59
C ASP A 38 2.64 -7.08 -6.73
N GLU A 39 3.84 -6.51 -6.64
CA GLU A 39 4.92 -6.97 -5.76
C GLU A 39 4.50 -6.96 -4.28
N ILE A 40 3.93 -5.85 -3.78
CA ILE A 40 3.48 -5.79 -2.38
C ILE A 40 2.35 -6.80 -2.13
N LYS A 41 1.42 -6.97 -3.07
CA LYS A 41 0.37 -7.98 -2.93
C LYS A 41 0.93 -9.39 -2.83
N ALA A 42 1.96 -9.72 -3.61
CA ALA A 42 2.67 -10.99 -3.51
C ALA A 42 3.34 -11.16 -2.14
N VAL A 43 3.99 -10.11 -1.62
CA VAL A 43 4.59 -10.12 -0.27
C VAL A 43 3.53 -10.38 0.79
N VAL A 44 2.40 -9.66 0.78
CA VAL A 44 1.31 -9.84 1.76
C VAL A 44 0.75 -11.27 1.74
N ASN A 45 0.63 -11.88 0.55
CA ASN A 45 0.20 -13.27 0.44
C ASN A 45 1.19 -14.25 1.10
N GLY A 46 2.48 -13.92 1.12
CA GLY A 46 3.53 -14.69 1.79
C GLY A 46 3.69 -14.41 3.30
N VAL A 47 3.00 -13.41 3.85
CA VAL A 47 3.13 -13.08 5.28
C VAL A 47 2.54 -14.21 6.14
N ASN A 48 3.40 -14.79 6.97
CA ASN A 48 3.01 -15.71 8.03
C ASN A 48 3.17 -14.99 9.37
N ILE A 49 2.06 -14.76 10.09
CA ILE A 49 2.11 -14.08 11.38
C ILE A 49 2.18 -15.14 12.47
N ALA A 50 3.39 -15.34 13.00
CA ALA A 50 3.63 -16.28 14.08
C ALA A 50 2.69 -16.00 15.26
N GLY A 51 2.04 -17.05 15.77
CA GLY A 51 1.13 -16.97 16.92
C GLY A 51 -0.32 -16.60 16.60
N LEU A 52 -0.68 -16.43 15.31
CA LEU A 52 -2.07 -16.21 14.88
C LEU A 52 -2.57 -17.43 14.08
N GLU A 53 -3.54 -18.16 14.63
CA GLU A 53 -4.18 -19.31 13.97
C GLU A 53 -4.87 -18.93 12.64
N ASN A 54 -5.32 -17.68 12.51
CA ASN A 54 -6.01 -17.19 11.32
C ASN A 54 -5.31 -15.94 10.74
N SER A 55 -4.22 -16.19 10.03
CA SER A 55 -3.52 -15.15 9.26
C SER A 55 -4.31 -14.70 8.02
N ASP A 56 -5.30 -15.48 7.55
CA ASP A 56 -6.07 -15.15 6.33
C ASP A 56 -6.86 -13.86 6.46
N ARG A 57 -7.45 -13.61 7.64
CA ARG A 57 -8.14 -12.36 7.91
C ARG A 57 -7.20 -11.16 7.84
N VAL A 58 -5.97 -11.31 8.36
CA VAL A 58 -4.98 -10.22 8.32
C VAL A 58 -4.51 -9.97 6.89
N ARG A 59 -4.28 -11.04 6.11
CA ARG A 59 -3.95 -10.92 4.67
C ARG A 59 -5.07 -10.22 3.90
N GLN A 60 -6.33 -10.59 4.13
CA GLN A 60 -7.46 -9.94 3.46
C GLN A 60 -7.55 -8.45 3.77
N VAL A 61 -7.36 -8.06 5.03
CA VAL A 61 -7.37 -6.64 5.42
C VAL A 61 -6.21 -5.91 4.74
N ALA A 62 -4.99 -6.46 4.79
CA ALA A 62 -3.82 -5.86 4.15
C ALA A 62 -4.00 -5.70 2.63
N GLN A 63 -4.54 -6.71 1.94
CA GLN A 63 -4.85 -6.65 0.51
C GLN A 63 -5.83 -5.51 0.19
N ARG A 64 -6.92 -5.37 0.96
CA ARG A 64 -7.90 -4.28 0.77
C ARG A 64 -7.28 -2.91 1.01
N THR A 65 -6.47 -2.77 2.05
CA THR A 65 -5.79 -1.49 2.35
C THR A 65 -4.84 -1.09 1.22
N ILE A 66 -4.13 -2.04 0.60
CA ILE A 66 -3.30 -1.76 -0.59
C ILE A 66 -4.18 -1.27 -1.72
N ASP A 67 -5.30 -1.93 -2.00
CA ASP A 67 -6.21 -1.52 -3.06
C ASP A 67 -6.78 -0.12 -2.84
N GLU A 68 -7.18 0.21 -1.60
CA GLU A 68 -7.65 1.54 -1.23
C GLU A 68 -6.56 2.60 -1.42
N LEU A 69 -5.33 2.34 -0.95
CA LEU A 69 -4.21 3.28 -1.06
C LEU A 69 -3.88 3.60 -2.53
N PHE A 70 -3.85 2.59 -3.40
CA PHE A 70 -3.60 2.80 -4.83
C PHE A 70 -4.79 3.39 -5.58
N SER A 71 -6.02 3.17 -5.12
CA SER A 71 -7.21 3.81 -5.71
C SER A 71 -7.23 5.33 -5.53
N LEU A 72 -6.58 5.83 -4.48
CA LEU A 72 -6.44 7.27 -4.21
C LEU A 72 -5.39 7.94 -5.11
N MET A 73 -4.48 7.17 -5.70
CA MET A 73 -3.50 7.65 -6.66
C MET A 73 -4.15 7.72 -8.04
N LYS A 74 -4.88 8.81 -8.32
CA LYS A 74 -5.33 9.10 -9.70
C LYS A 74 -4.11 9.20 -10.62
N PRO A 75 -4.20 8.74 -11.88
CA PRO A 75 -3.22 9.09 -12.89
C PRO A 75 -3.10 10.63 -12.92
N PRO A 76 -1.89 11.18 -13.15
CA PRO A 76 -1.74 12.62 -13.26
C PRO A 76 -2.74 13.12 -14.30
N SER A 77 -3.52 14.16 -13.95
CA SER A 77 -4.45 14.77 -14.89
C SER A 77 -3.65 15.15 -16.13
N ALA A 78 -3.99 14.55 -17.27
CA ALA A 78 -3.58 15.09 -18.55
C ALA A 78 -4.28 16.44 -18.67
N GLU A 79 -3.53 17.53 -18.60
CA GLU A 79 -4.00 18.84 -19.08
C GLU A 79 -4.48 18.73 -20.52
#